data_AF-A0A2V5YYE0-F1
#
_entry.id   AF-A0A2V5YYE0-F1
#
_cell.length_a   1.000
_cell.length_b   1.000
_cell.length_c   1.000
_cell.angle_alpha   90.00
_cell.angle_beta   90.00
_cell.angle_gamma   90.00
#
_symmetry.space_group_name_H-M   'P 1'
#
loop_
_entity.id
_entity.type
_entity.pdbx_description
1 polymer ?
#
loop_
_entity_poly.entity_id
_entity_poly.type
_entity_poly.pdbx_seq_one_letter_code
_entity_poly.pdbx_strand_id
1 'polypeptide(L)'
;MAGIALVLFAIASVHGAELLNADFETLKSRLVGPPSREGYGATSTWSFMENGQSYDATFEAVAHGHAILERNSGFIAVYHPDGVHSLLMTLYTRDGNQPRFRAKGFGENSKQMIFVFQDITNWKKGTEHINGLAQRRTPQR
;
A
#
# COMPACT_ATOMS: atom_id res chain seq x y z
N MET A 1 -45.71 33.65 0.10
CA MET A 1 -45.96 32.29 0.60
C MET A 1 -44.78 31.42 0.24
N ALA A 2 -44.39 30.55 1.16
CA ALA A 2 -43.13 29.81 1.19
C ALA A 2 -43.19 28.45 0.47
N GLY A 3 -42.02 27.91 0.14
CA GLY A 3 -41.73 26.47 0.04
C GLY A 3 -41.59 25.91 -1.39
N ILE A 4 -40.70 24.97 -1.73
CA ILE A 4 -39.65 24.20 -1.05
C ILE A 4 -38.63 23.82 -2.15
N ALA A 5 -37.32 23.91 -1.86
CA ALA A 5 -36.27 23.35 -2.70
C ALA A 5 -36.01 21.88 -2.32
N LEU A 6 -35.95 20.98 -3.31
CA LEU A 6 -35.46 19.62 -3.12
C LEU A 6 -34.13 19.47 -3.87
N VAL A 7 -33.03 19.61 -3.14
CA VAL A 7 -31.69 19.25 -3.62
C VAL A 7 -31.51 17.76 -3.33
N LEU A 8 -31.58 16.94 -4.38
CA LEU A 8 -31.16 15.54 -4.35
C LEU A 8 -29.63 15.50 -4.30
N PHE A 9 -29.05 15.38 -3.10
CA PHE A 9 -27.68 14.89 -2.97
C PHE A 9 -27.70 13.38 -3.16
N ALA A 10 -27.13 12.91 -4.27
CA ALA A 10 -26.92 11.50 -4.53
C ALA A 10 -26.05 10.89 -3.42
N ILE A 11 -26.63 9.93 -2.69
CA ILE A 11 -26.00 9.11 -1.64
C ILE A 11 -25.11 8.06 -2.31
N ALA A 12 -24.05 8.49 -3.00
CA ALA A 12 -23.07 7.58 -3.64
C ALA A 12 -21.66 7.70 -3.03
N SER A 13 -21.43 8.63 -2.10
CA SER A 13 -20.10 9.00 -1.61
C SER A 13 -19.74 8.47 -0.20
N VAL A 14 -20.68 7.91 0.56
CA VAL A 14 -20.41 7.46 1.95
C VAL A 14 -19.93 5.99 1.99
N HIS A 15 -20.55 5.10 1.22
CA HIS A 15 -20.16 3.68 1.19
C HIS A 15 -18.77 3.44 0.58
N GLY A 16 -18.36 4.25 -0.42
CA GLY A 16 -17.05 4.11 -1.04
C GLY A 16 -15.89 4.49 -0.11
N ALA A 17 -16.06 5.52 0.73
CA ALA A 17 -15.04 5.97 1.67
C ALA A 17 -14.86 5.01 2.85
N GLU A 18 -15.94 4.41 3.36
CA GLU A 18 -15.86 3.35 4.38
C GLU A 18 -15.16 2.09 3.87
N LEU A 19 -15.45 1.66 2.63
CA LEU A 19 -14.79 0.51 2.00
C LEU A 19 -13.31 0.77 1.70
N LEU A 20 -12.97 1.97 1.23
CA LEU A 20 -11.59 2.44 1.02
C LEU A 20 -10.72 2.26 2.27
N ASN A 21 -11.31 2.53 3.44
CA ASN A 21 -10.59 2.51 4.71
C ASN A 21 -10.44 1.08 5.25
N ALA A 22 -11.48 0.25 5.15
CA ALA A 22 -11.50 -1.07 5.79
C ALA A 22 -10.40 -2.03 5.30
N ASP A 23 -10.16 -2.10 3.99
CA ASP A 23 -9.13 -2.99 3.45
C ASP A 23 -7.72 -2.52 3.81
N PHE A 24 -7.50 -1.20 3.78
CA PHE A 24 -6.21 -0.62 4.10
C PHE A 24 -5.88 -0.79 5.59
N GLU A 25 -6.86 -0.57 6.48
CA GLU A 25 -6.73 -0.87 7.91
C GLU A 25 -6.46 -2.36 8.16
N THR A 26 -7.10 -3.25 7.39
CA THR A 26 -6.83 -4.70 7.45
C THR A 26 -5.41 -5.04 7.03
N LEU A 27 -4.86 -4.41 5.98
CA LEU A 27 -3.46 -4.60 5.60
C LEU A 27 -2.50 -4.02 6.64
N LYS A 28 -2.78 -2.81 7.13
CA LYS A 28 -1.96 -2.13 8.13
C LYS A 28 -1.89 -2.95 9.42
N SER A 29 -3.02 -3.46 9.92
CA SER A 29 -3.05 -4.32 11.10
C SER A 29 -2.26 -5.62 10.90
N ARG A 30 -2.25 -6.18 9.69
CA ARG A 30 -1.46 -7.38 9.36
C ARG A 30 0.02 -7.07 9.25
N LEU A 31 0.41 -6.05 8.50
CA LEU A 31 1.80 -5.74 8.22
C LEU A 31 2.46 -5.07 9.41
N VAL A 32 1.87 -4.02 9.97
CA VAL A 32 2.49 -3.17 11.00
C VAL A 32 2.22 -3.70 12.41
N GLY A 33 1.05 -4.32 12.63
CA GLY A 33 0.64 -4.78 13.96
C GLY A 33 0.33 -3.63 14.93
N PRO A 34 -0.03 -3.94 16.19
CA PRO A 34 -0.23 -2.93 17.23
C PRO A 34 1.12 -2.31 17.68
N PRO A 35 1.11 -1.08 18.22
CA PRO A 35 2.31 -0.50 18.79
C PRO A 35 2.81 -1.35 19.97
N SER A 36 4.12 -1.55 20.03
CA SER A 36 4.75 -2.33 21.11
C SER A 36 4.71 -1.62 22.47
N ARG A 37 4.53 -0.29 22.45
CA ARG A 37 4.38 0.57 23.62
C ARG A 37 3.44 1.73 23.33
N GLU A 38 2.66 2.12 24.32
CA GLU A 38 1.81 3.30 24.26
C GLU A 38 2.65 4.57 24.01
N GLY A 39 2.23 5.42 23.07
CA GLY A 39 2.96 6.62 22.66
C GLY A 39 4.07 6.41 21.61
N TYR A 40 4.36 5.18 21.20
CA TYR A 40 5.30 4.88 20.11
C TYR A 40 4.58 4.48 18.81
N GLY A 41 5.21 4.78 17.67
CA GLY A 41 4.74 4.29 16.37
C GLY A 41 4.82 2.76 16.30
N ALA A 42 3.82 2.13 15.68
CA ALA A 42 3.83 0.69 15.47
C ALA A 42 4.83 0.35 14.35
N THR A 43 5.72 -0.59 14.64
CA THR A 43 6.68 -1.14 13.67
C THR A 43 6.78 -2.64 13.83
N SER A 44 6.86 -3.36 12.72
CA SER A 44 7.12 -4.80 12.69
C SER A 44 8.28 -5.12 11.75
N THR A 45 8.82 -6.32 11.86
CA THR A 45 9.83 -6.87 10.95
C THR A 45 9.32 -8.17 10.35
N TRP A 46 9.51 -8.33 9.06
CA TRP A 46 9.15 -9.52 8.29
C TRP A 46 10.35 -10.01 7.49
N SER A 47 10.48 -11.33 7.34
CA SER A 47 11.45 -11.94 6.43
C SER A 47 10.74 -12.41 5.16
N PHE A 48 11.20 -11.92 4.01
CA PHE A 48 10.70 -12.26 2.68
C PHE A 48 11.72 -13.10 1.91
N MET A 49 11.26 -13.74 0.84
CA MET A 49 12.10 -14.45 -0.12
C MET A 49 11.93 -13.83 -1.50
N GLU A 50 13.03 -13.42 -2.13
CA GLU A 50 13.08 -12.94 -3.51
C GLU A 50 14.21 -13.65 -4.24
N ASN A 51 13.91 -14.27 -5.39
CA ASN A 51 14.88 -15.01 -6.20
C ASN A 51 15.72 -16.04 -5.40
N GLY A 52 15.10 -16.67 -4.40
CA GLY A 52 15.77 -17.66 -3.54
C GLY A 52 16.63 -17.07 -2.42
N GLN A 53 16.73 -15.74 -2.31
CA GLN A 53 17.44 -15.05 -1.24
C GLN A 53 16.44 -14.48 -0.23
N SER A 54 16.73 -14.65 1.06
CA SER A 54 15.94 -14.03 2.12
C SER A 54 16.38 -12.59 2.37
N TYR A 55 15.43 -11.69 2.59
CA TYR A 55 15.71 -10.35 3.09
C TYR A 55 14.70 -9.96 4.17
N ASP A 56 15.14 -9.14 5.11
CA ASP A 56 14.26 -8.56 6.11
C ASP A 56 13.74 -7.20 5.64
N ALA A 57 12.48 -6.92 5.91
CA ALA A 57 11.90 -5.60 5.77
C ALA A 57 11.14 -5.19 7.04
N THR A 58 11.20 -3.92 7.37
CA THR A 58 10.41 -3.32 8.46
C THR A 58 9.21 -2.57 7.90
N PHE A 59 8.07 -2.66 8.57
CA PHE A 59 6.85 -1.95 8.20
C PHE A 59 6.43 -1.01 9.32
N GLU A 60 6.09 0.22 8.96
CA GLU A 60 5.68 1.28 9.87
C GLU A 60 4.44 2.01 9.32
N ALA A 61 3.48 2.33 10.19
CA ALA A 61 2.41 3.25 9.82
C ALA A 61 2.91 4.70 9.87
N VAL A 62 2.87 5.40 8.73
CA VAL A 62 3.35 6.79 8.60
C VAL A 62 2.22 7.71 8.13
N ALA A 63 2.49 9.02 8.03
CA ALA A 63 1.51 10.02 7.62
C ALA A 63 0.19 9.93 8.42
N HIS A 64 0.30 9.87 9.76
CA HIS A 64 -0.84 9.68 10.66
C HIS A 64 -1.68 8.41 10.39
N GLY A 65 -1.04 7.37 9.85
CA GLY A 65 -1.68 6.08 9.56
C GLY A 65 -2.34 5.99 8.18
N HIS A 66 -2.19 7.01 7.33
CA HIS A 66 -2.70 7.02 5.95
C HIS A 66 -1.75 6.40 4.93
N ALA A 67 -0.55 6.01 5.36
CA ALA A 67 0.40 5.27 4.52
C ALA A 67 1.17 4.23 5.35
N ILE A 68 1.67 3.21 4.68
CA ILE A 68 2.59 2.22 5.24
C ILE A 68 3.96 2.42 4.58
N LEU A 69 4.98 2.51 5.41
CA LEU A 69 6.37 2.57 4.99
C LEU A 69 7.00 1.19 5.16
N GLU A 70 7.50 0.62 4.06
CA GLU A 70 8.39 -0.53 4.09
C GLU A 70 9.84 -0.06 3.91
N ARG A 71 10.74 -0.59 4.75
CA ARG A 71 12.18 -0.38 4.60
C ARG A 71 12.87 -1.73 4.49
N ASN A 72 13.68 -1.92 3.45
CA ASN A 72 14.61 -3.04 3.35
C ASN A 72 16.01 -2.54 2.91
N SER A 73 16.95 -3.46 2.70
CA SER A 73 18.34 -3.11 2.37
C SER A 73 18.54 -2.52 0.97
N GLY A 74 17.58 -2.67 0.06
CA GLY A 74 17.68 -2.24 -1.34
C GLY A 74 16.84 -1.00 -1.68
N PHE A 75 15.70 -0.82 -1.03
CA PHE A 75 14.76 0.27 -1.32
C PHE A 75 13.86 0.60 -0.11
N ILE A 76 13.14 1.70 -0.27
CA ILE A 76 11.98 2.03 0.57
C ILE A 76 10.74 1.94 -0.32
N ALA A 77 9.65 1.38 0.20
CA ALA A 77 8.35 1.42 -0.47
C ALA A 77 7.34 2.16 0.39
N VAL A 78 6.52 3.01 -0.23
CA VAL A 78 5.39 3.66 0.43
C VAL A 78 4.11 3.16 -0.21
N TYR A 79 3.23 2.59 0.61
CA TYR A 79 1.92 2.11 0.22
C TYR A 79 0.85 3.07 0.73
N HIS A 80 -0.08 3.48 -0.11
CA HIS A 80 -1.24 4.26 0.30
C HIS A 80 -2.49 3.87 -0.51
N PRO A 81 -3.69 4.03 0.08
CA PRO A 81 -4.94 3.80 -0.65
C PRO A 81 -5.05 4.75 -1.85
N ASP A 82 -5.58 4.23 -2.96
CA ASP A 82 -5.73 4.95 -4.23
C ASP A 82 -7.05 4.57 -4.91
N GLY A 83 -8.15 4.78 -4.18
CA GLY A 83 -9.50 4.36 -4.55
C GLY A 83 -9.94 3.06 -3.85
N VAL A 84 -11.20 2.68 -4.06
CA VAL A 84 -11.80 1.48 -3.45
C VAL A 84 -11.10 0.22 -3.97
N HIS A 85 -10.72 -0.68 -3.07
CA HIS A 85 -9.98 -1.92 -3.38
C HIS A 85 -8.69 -1.69 -4.19
N SER A 86 -8.05 -0.53 -3.99
CA SER A 86 -6.87 -0.11 -4.76
C SER A 86 -5.77 0.43 -3.85
N LEU A 87 -4.55 -0.01 -4.10
CA LEU A 87 -3.35 0.37 -3.37
C LEU A 87 -2.30 0.86 -4.35
N LEU A 88 -1.76 2.06 -4.12
CA LEU A 88 -0.60 2.55 -4.85
C LEU A 88 0.66 2.31 -4.02
N MET A 89 1.66 1.72 -4.65
CA MET A 89 2.99 1.52 -4.12
C MET A 89 3.96 2.41 -4.89
N THR A 90 4.71 3.25 -4.19
CA THR A 90 5.84 4.01 -4.76
C THR A 90 7.13 3.44 -4.20
N LEU A 91 8.02 2.98 -5.07
CA LEU A 91 9.36 2.55 -4.67
C LEU A 91 10.31 3.75 -4.71
N TYR A 92 11.21 3.85 -3.74
CA TYR A 92 12.34 4.76 -3.73
C TYR A 92 13.59 3.90 -3.84
N THR A 93 14.10 3.75 -5.06
CA THR A 93 15.24 2.87 -5.34
C THR A 93 16.57 3.57 -5.06
N ARG A 94 17.63 2.78 -4.89
CA ARG A 94 19.00 3.29 -4.74
C ARG A 94 19.45 4.20 -5.90
N ASP A 95 18.95 3.94 -7.10
CA ASP A 95 19.31 4.70 -8.31
C ASP A 95 18.61 6.06 -8.41
N GLY A 96 17.70 6.35 -7.47
CA GLY A 96 16.93 7.60 -7.39
C GLY A 96 15.66 7.59 -8.25
N ASN A 97 15.38 6.49 -8.94
CA ASN A 97 14.14 6.30 -9.69
C ASN A 97 12.98 6.04 -8.72
N GLN A 98 11.77 6.47 -9.09
CA GLN A 98 10.58 6.21 -8.27
C GLN A 98 9.44 5.59 -9.10
N PRO A 99 9.52 4.28 -9.39
CA PRO A 99 8.45 3.59 -10.10
C PRO A 99 7.22 3.46 -9.19
N ARG A 100 6.05 3.67 -9.78
CA ARG A 100 4.76 3.55 -9.12
C ARG A 100 3.99 2.38 -9.69
N PHE A 101 3.41 1.59 -8.80
CA PHE A 101 2.60 0.43 -9.16
C PHE A 101 1.26 0.48 -8.44
N ARG A 102 0.22 0.00 -9.12
CA ARG A 102 -1.13 -0.08 -8.56
C ARG A 102 -1.57 -1.52 -8.45
N ALA A 103 -2.06 -1.91 -7.29
CA ALA A 103 -2.84 -3.14 -7.12
C ALA A 103 -4.33 -2.82 -7.23
N LYS A 104 -5.09 -3.67 -7.96
CA LYS A 104 -6.56 -3.66 -8.02
C LYS A 104 -7.10 -4.95 -7.39
N GLY A 105 -8.32 -4.89 -6.85
CA GLY A 105 -8.91 -6.04 -6.14
C GLY A 105 -8.23 -6.30 -4.80
N PHE A 106 -7.57 -5.28 -4.24
CA PHE A 106 -6.99 -5.34 -2.91
C PHE A 106 -8.12 -5.50 -1.88
N GLY A 107 -8.04 -6.56 -1.05
CA GLY A 107 -9.12 -6.99 -0.16
C GLY A 107 -9.88 -8.22 -0.66
N GLU A 108 -9.95 -8.44 -1.99
CA GLU A 108 -10.71 -9.56 -2.58
C GLU A 108 -9.95 -10.90 -2.51
N ASN A 109 -8.61 -10.88 -2.62
CA ASN A 109 -7.76 -12.05 -2.49
C ASN A 109 -6.72 -11.87 -1.37
N SER A 110 -6.93 -12.56 -0.24
CA SER A 110 -6.09 -12.42 0.96
C SER A 110 -4.71 -13.09 0.87
N LYS A 111 -4.43 -13.85 -0.19
CA LYS A 111 -3.19 -14.66 -0.33
C LYS A 111 -2.18 -14.06 -1.31
N GLN A 112 -2.62 -13.16 -2.18
CA GLN A 112 -1.78 -12.57 -3.22
C GLN A 112 -2.22 -11.15 -3.52
N MET A 113 -1.24 -10.27 -3.70
CA MET A 113 -1.42 -8.93 -4.25
C MET A 113 -0.59 -8.79 -5.52
N ILE A 114 -1.22 -8.31 -6.60
CA ILE A 114 -0.57 -8.10 -7.90
C ILE A 114 -0.51 -6.60 -8.16
N PHE A 115 0.69 -6.09 -8.35
CA PHE A 115 1.00 -4.71 -8.64
C PHE A 115 1.34 -4.53 -10.11
N VAL A 116 0.60 -3.65 -10.78
CA VAL A 116 0.78 -3.31 -12.19
C VAL A 116 1.48 -1.96 -12.28
N PHE A 117 2.56 -1.90 -13.07
CA PHE A 117 3.29 -0.65 -13.32
C PHE A 117 2.35 0.45 -13.83
N GLN A 118 2.50 1.66 -13.29
CA GLN A 118 1.76 2.84 -13.72
C GLN A 118 2.69 3.78 -14.49
N ASP A 119 3.74 4.23 -13.82
CA ASP A 119 4.75 5.12 -14.38
C ASP A 119 6.01 5.15 -13.50
N ILE A 120 6.96 6.02 -13.84
CA ILE A 120 8.20 6.22 -13.10
C ILE A 120 8.59 7.70 -13.12
N THR A 121 8.92 8.25 -11.95
CA THR A 121 9.55 9.58 -11.86
C THR A 121 11.06 9.44 -11.72
N ASN A 122 11.79 10.50 -12.08
CA ASN A 122 13.25 10.58 -12.05
C ASN A 122 13.98 9.52 -12.89
N TRP A 123 13.29 8.90 -13.86
CA TRP A 123 13.88 7.86 -14.69
C TRP A 123 15.01 8.39 -15.57
N LYS A 124 16.19 7.79 -15.42
CA LYS A 124 17.34 8.07 -16.28
C LYS A 124 17.26 7.19 -17.52
N LYS A 125 17.32 7.81 -18.69
CA LYS A 125 17.35 7.08 -19.98
C LYS A 125 18.45 6.02 -19.95
N GLY A 126 18.10 4.78 -20.29
CA GLY A 126 19.03 3.64 -20.32
C GLY A 126 19.14 2.87 -19.00
N THR A 127 18.35 3.21 -17.97
CA THR A 127 18.27 2.40 -16.74
C THR A 127 17.11 1.42 -16.78
N GLU A 128 17.34 0.20 -16.29
CA GLU A 128 16.31 -0.83 -16.14
C GLU A 128 15.28 -0.42 -15.07
N HIS A 129 14.06 -0.96 -15.18
CA HIS A 129 13.02 -0.79 -14.17
C HIS A 129 12.12 -2.02 -14.07
N ILE A 130 11.44 -2.13 -12.94
CA ILE A 130 10.49 -3.21 -12.66
C ILE A 130 9.19 -2.94 -13.42
N ASN A 131 8.73 -3.90 -14.24
CA ASN A 131 7.50 -3.79 -15.05
C ASN A 131 6.24 -4.31 -14.32
N GLY A 132 6.41 -5.03 -13.22
CA GLY A 132 5.32 -5.59 -12.43
C GLY A 132 5.84 -6.36 -11.23
N LEU A 133 5.04 -6.45 -10.19
CA LEU A 133 5.43 -7.09 -8.93
C LEU A 133 4.27 -7.93 -8.38
N ALA A 134 4.57 -9.13 -7.89
CA ALA A 134 3.59 -10.00 -7.27
C ALA A 134 4.07 -10.39 -5.87
N GLN A 135 3.31 -9.99 -4.85
CA GLN A 135 3.53 -10.42 -3.47
C GLN A 135 2.61 -11.59 -3.16
N ARG A 136 3.20 -12.67 -2.64
CA ARG A 136 2.49 -13.88 -2.22
C ARG A 136 2.85 -14.21 -0.79
N ARG A 137 1.85 -14.64 -0.01
CA ARG A 137 2.10 -15.20 1.32
C ARG A 137 2.39 -16.69 1.19
N THR A 138 3.56 -17.12 1.65
CA THR A 138 3.90 -18.53 1.81
C THR A 138 3.52 -18.98 3.22
N PRO A 139 2.83 -20.12 3.42
CA PRO A 139 2.61 -20.65 4.76
C PRO A 139 3.94 -21.00 5.42
N GLN A 140 4.17 -20.57 6.66
CA GLN A 140 5.22 -21.16 7.49
C GLN A 140 4.79 -22.60 7.82
N ARG A 141 5.68 -23.56 7.58
CA ARG A 141 5.49 -24.97 7.94
C ARG A 141 5.54 -25.17 9.44
#